data_AF-A0A1L6PCT1-F1
#
_entry.id   AF-A0A1L6PCT1-F1
#
_cell.length_a   1.000
_cell.length_b   1.000
_cell.length_c   1.000
_cell.angle_alpha   90.00
_cell.angle_beta   90.00
_cell.angle_gamma   90.00
#
_symmetry.space_group_name_H-M   'P 1'
#
loop_
_entity.id
_entity.type
_entity.pdbx_description
1 polymer ?
#
loop_
_entity_poly.entity_id
_entity_poly.type
_entity_poly.pdbx_seq_one_letter_code
_entity_poly.pdbx_strand_id
1 'polypeptide(L)'
;MTTEPRTFPPRPLRGVKAAYIRQAGCPSSVAITVSDFEPWEHGVEFEVADTSAVPGWSAEEVSELHEAFGSGVREELAALSPGTEVAVAVVLRSIKVHEVDSHPLAFRHAGRLAVRNALIEAYGPPPRPRRHRA
;
A
#
# COMPACT_ATOMS: atom_id res chain seq x y z
N MET A 1 1.29 26.59 -12.26
CA MET A 1 0.29 25.58 -12.67
C MET A 1 -0.49 25.18 -11.45
N THR A 2 -1.67 25.77 -11.27
CA THR A 2 -2.66 25.32 -10.28
C THR A 2 -3.25 24.03 -10.83
N THR A 3 -2.76 22.90 -10.34
CA THR A 3 -3.37 21.61 -10.60
C THR A 3 -4.74 21.62 -9.93
N GLU A 4 -5.82 21.31 -10.65
CA GLU A 4 -7.13 21.17 -10.01
C GLU A 4 -7.06 20.16 -8.87
N PRO A 5 -7.76 20.41 -7.75
CA PRO A 5 -7.78 19.48 -6.63
C PRO A 5 -8.32 18.14 -7.11
N ARG A 6 -7.56 17.07 -6.86
CA ARG A 6 -7.89 15.70 -7.30
C ARG A 6 -8.25 14.86 -6.09
N THR A 7 -9.32 14.10 -6.16
CA THR A 7 -9.65 13.13 -5.10
C THR A 7 -9.05 11.77 -5.44
N PHE A 8 -8.41 11.13 -4.46
CA PHE A 8 -7.88 9.78 -4.57
C PHE A 8 -8.70 8.78 -3.73
N PRO A 9 -9.10 7.63 -4.32
CA PRO A 9 -8.97 7.27 -5.74
C PRO A 9 -10.09 7.90 -6.59
N PRO A 10 -9.86 8.15 -7.88
CA PRO A 10 -10.87 8.78 -8.76
C PRO A 10 -11.96 7.79 -9.23
N ARG A 11 -11.72 6.49 -9.04
CA ARG A 11 -12.58 5.36 -9.38
C ARG A 11 -12.11 4.15 -8.56
N PRO A 12 -12.93 3.10 -8.40
CA PRO A 12 -12.46 1.86 -7.79
C PRO A 12 -11.24 1.29 -8.54
N LEU A 13 -10.21 0.93 -7.77
CA LEU A 13 -9.03 0.20 -8.22
C LEU A 13 -9.04 -1.15 -7.52
N ARG A 14 -8.98 -2.23 -8.30
CA ARG A 14 -9.17 -3.60 -7.79
C ARG A 14 -7.90 -4.42 -7.98
N GLY A 15 -7.53 -5.20 -6.98
CA GLY A 15 -6.42 -6.14 -7.06
C GLY A 15 -5.06 -5.47 -7.21
N VAL A 16 -4.86 -4.30 -6.60
CA VAL A 16 -3.58 -3.60 -6.60
C VAL A 16 -2.56 -4.46 -5.85
N LYS A 17 -1.51 -4.86 -6.54
CA LYS A 17 -0.46 -5.72 -5.99
C LYS A 17 0.69 -4.89 -5.46
N ALA A 18 1.21 -5.24 -4.29
CA ALA A 18 2.48 -4.72 -3.78
C ALA A 18 3.39 -5.88 -3.37
N ALA A 19 4.67 -5.78 -3.73
CA ALA A 19 5.69 -6.75 -3.35
C ALA A 19 6.91 -5.99 -2.81
N TYR A 20 7.12 -6.08 -1.50
CA TYR A 20 8.34 -5.63 -0.85
C TYR A 20 9.25 -6.84 -0.64
N ILE A 21 10.27 -6.97 -1.48
CA ILE A 21 11.24 -8.07 -1.43
C ILE A 21 12.63 -7.44 -1.40
N ARG A 22 13.34 -7.60 -0.27
CA ARG A 22 14.71 -7.11 -0.10
C ARG A 22 15.63 -8.27 0.25
N GLN A 23 16.46 -8.66 -0.72
CA GLN A 23 17.56 -9.62 -0.54
C GLN A 23 18.87 -8.84 -0.51
N ALA A 24 19.18 -8.21 0.63
CA ALA A 24 20.41 -7.43 0.82
C ALA A 24 21.29 -7.98 1.95
N GLY A 25 21.20 -9.27 2.23
CA GLY A 25 21.81 -9.94 3.40
C GLY A 25 20.77 -10.34 4.45
N CYS A 26 21.24 -10.90 5.58
CA CYS A 26 20.38 -11.24 6.71
C CYS A 26 20.25 -10.02 7.66
N PRO A 27 19.03 -9.56 8.01
CA PRO A 27 17.74 -10.14 7.64
C PRO A 27 17.27 -9.73 6.23
N SER A 28 16.67 -10.69 5.53
CA SER A 28 15.90 -10.41 4.31
C SER A 28 14.47 -9.98 4.70
N SER A 29 13.78 -9.31 3.79
CA SER A 29 12.40 -8.86 4.03
C SER A 29 11.49 -9.29 2.89
N VAL A 30 10.35 -9.88 3.23
CA VAL A 30 9.32 -10.31 2.28
C VAL A 30 7.93 -9.89 2.77
N ALA A 31 7.21 -9.15 1.94
CA ALA A 31 5.77 -8.91 2.09
C ALA A 31 5.14 -8.78 0.70
N ILE A 32 4.12 -9.60 0.42
CA ILE A 32 3.36 -9.53 -0.82
C ILE A 32 1.89 -9.37 -0.46
N THR A 33 1.23 -8.35 -1.01
CA THR A 33 -0.16 -8.03 -0.69
C THR A 33 -0.98 -7.75 -1.94
N VAL A 34 -2.28 -7.97 -1.82
CA VAL A 34 -3.29 -7.56 -2.80
C VAL A 34 -4.34 -6.73 -2.06
N SER A 35 -4.63 -5.53 -2.55
CA SER A 35 -5.65 -4.66 -1.95
C SER A 35 -6.48 -3.95 -3.01
N ASP A 36 -7.69 -3.60 -2.63
CA ASP A 36 -8.55 -2.70 -3.40
C ASP A 36 -8.48 -1.29 -2.80
N PHE A 37 -8.66 -0.29 -3.65
CA PHE A 37 -8.81 1.11 -3.26
C PHE A 37 -10.15 1.60 -3.82
N GLU A 38 -11.08 1.91 -2.94
CA GLU A 38 -12.43 2.37 -3.29
C GLU A 38 -12.59 3.84 -2.93
N PRO A 39 -13.25 4.66 -3.77
CA PRO A 39 -13.64 6.01 -3.37
C PRO A 39 -14.46 5.94 -2.08
N TRP A 40 -14.20 6.87 -1.17
CA TRP A 40 -14.87 6.97 0.13
C TRP A 40 -15.36 8.38 0.37
N GLU A 41 -16.09 8.59 1.46
CA GLU A 41 -16.63 9.91 1.81
C GLU A 41 -15.49 10.87 2.18
N HIS A 42 -14.66 10.50 3.17
CA HIS A 42 -13.57 11.35 3.66
C HIS A 42 -12.47 10.51 4.31
N GLY A 43 -11.22 10.96 4.22
CA GLY A 43 -10.10 10.36 4.95
C GLY A 43 -9.70 8.97 4.44
N VAL A 44 -9.22 8.13 5.35
CA VAL A 44 -8.73 6.77 5.04
C VAL A 44 -9.45 5.76 5.92
N GLU A 45 -10.32 4.97 5.32
CA GLU A 45 -10.90 3.77 5.92
C GLU A 45 -10.03 2.56 5.55
N PHE A 46 -9.84 1.62 6.49
CA PHE A 46 -9.03 0.43 6.26
C PHE A 46 -9.74 -0.80 6.77
N GLU A 47 -10.03 -1.71 5.84
CA GLU A 47 -10.70 -2.97 6.11
C GLU A 47 -9.83 -4.14 5.66
N VAL A 48 -10.03 -5.27 6.33
CA VAL A 48 -9.50 -6.56 5.89
C VAL A 48 -10.70 -7.38 5.44
N ALA A 49 -10.81 -7.63 4.13
CA ALA A 49 -11.81 -8.58 3.65
C ALA A 49 -11.37 -9.99 4.05
N ASP A 50 -12.33 -10.90 4.31
CA ASP A 50 -12.20 -12.30 4.76
C ASP A 50 -11.04 -13.10 4.10
N THR A 51 -9.82 -12.75 4.48
CA THR A 51 -8.57 -13.13 3.85
C THR A 51 -7.54 -13.08 4.97
N SER A 52 -6.76 -14.09 5.25
CA SER A 52 -6.75 -15.50 4.91
C SER A 52 -5.94 -16.08 6.07
N ALA A 53 -6.42 -17.11 6.76
CA ALA A 53 -5.58 -17.80 7.74
C ALA A 53 -4.27 -18.17 7.04
N VAL A 54 -3.16 -17.57 7.49
CA VAL A 54 -1.84 -17.83 6.93
C VAL A 54 -1.38 -19.14 7.57
N PRO A 55 -1.20 -20.23 6.80
CA PRO A 55 -0.84 -21.52 7.40
C PRO A 55 0.46 -21.40 8.20
N GLY A 56 0.43 -21.88 9.44
CA GLY A 56 1.58 -21.84 10.34
C GLY A 56 1.75 -20.53 11.12
N TRP A 57 0.84 -19.56 10.96
CA TRP A 57 0.85 -18.30 11.71
C TRP A 57 -0.39 -18.19 12.60
N SER A 58 -0.23 -17.65 13.80
CA SER A 58 -1.35 -17.35 14.69
C SER A 58 -2.16 -16.16 14.17
N ALA A 59 -3.42 -16.06 14.63
CA ALA A 59 -4.28 -14.93 14.28
C ALA A 59 -3.71 -13.58 14.78
N GLU A 60 -3.01 -13.59 15.91
CA GLU A 60 -2.36 -12.41 16.48
C GLU A 60 -1.21 -11.93 15.59
N GLU A 61 -0.29 -12.83 15.22
CA GLU A 61 0.83 -12.47 14.32
C GLU A 61 0.32 -11.96 12.97
N VAL A 62 -0.73 -12.58 12.42
CA VAL A 62 -1.34 -12.12 11.16
C VAL A 62 -1.99 -10.74 11.34
N SER A 63 -2.65 -10.49 12.47
CA SER A 63 -3.24 -9.18 12.79
C SER A 63 -2.17 -8.08 12.85
N GLU A 64 -1.02 -8.35 13.47
CA GLU A 64 0.10 -7.40 13.50
C GLU A 64 0.59 -7.01 12.09
N LEU A 65 0.63 -7.97 11.16
CA LEU A 65 1.00 -7.70 9.77
C LEU A 65 -0.06 -6.84 9.06
N HIS A 66 -1.35 -7.08 9.32
CA HIS A 66 -2.45 -6.27 8.78
C HIS A 66 -2.40 -4.83 9.29
N GLU A 67 -2.20 -4.64 10.60
CA GLU A 67 -2.06 -3.32 11.21
C GLU A 67 -0.86 -2.57 10.65
N ALA A 68 0.28 -3.25 10.51
CA ALA A 68 1.48 -2.66 9.94
C ALA A 68 1.28 -2.23 8.48
N PHE A 69 0.59 -3.05 7.67
CA PHE A 69 0.21 -2.68 6.31
C PHE A 69 -0.68 -1.44 6.30
N GLY A 70 -1.75 -1.41 7.10
CA GLY A 70 -2.65 -0.27 7.21
C GLY A 70 -1.95 1.01 7.69
N SER A 71 -0.99 0.89 8.61
CA SER A 71 -0.12 2.02 9.02
C SER A 71 0.71 2.55 7.84
N GLY A 72 1.32 1.66 7.05
CA GLY A 72 2.07 2.04 5.86
C GLY A 72 1.21 2.76 4.81
N VAL A 73 -0.04 2.31 4.61
CA VAL A 73 -1.01 2.97 3.73
C VAL A 73 -1.30 4.39 4.21
N ARG A 74 -1.66 4.57 5.49
CA ARG A 74 -1.98 5.88 6.07
C ARG A 74 -0.81 6.85 5.97
N GLU A 75 0.41 6.37 6.21
CA GLU A 75 1.63 7.19 6.13
C GLU A 75 1.91 7.69 4.72
N GLU A 76 1.82 6.82 3.72
CA GLU A 76 2.09 7.23 2.33
C GLU A 76 1.01 8.20 1.83
N LEU A 77 -0.26 7.99 2.21
CA LEU A 77 -1.34 8.90 1.87
C LEU A 77 -1.20 10.27 2.56
N ALA A 78 -0.81 10.28 3.84
CA ALA A 78 -0.54 11.53 4.57
C ALA A 78 0.65 12.32 4.00
N ALA A 79 1.57 11.66 3.31
CA ALA A 79 2.72 12.28 2.66
C ALA A 79 2.43 12.83 1.25
N LEU A 80 1.19 12.69 0.74
CA LEU A 80 0.81 13.23 -0.56
C LEU A 80 0.91 14.76 -0.58
N SER A 81 1.28 15.30 -1.75
CA SER A 81 1.43 16.75 -1.92
C SER A 81 0.08 17.47 -1.69
N PRO A 82 0.11 18.69 -1.13
CA PRO A 82 -1.09 19.52 -1.03
C PRO A 82 -1.77 19.64 -2.39
N GLY A 83 -3.05 19.28 -2.47
CA GLY A 83 -3.84 19.27 -3.71
C GLY A 83 -4.39 17.91 -4.13
N THR A 84 -4.05 16.82 -3.42
CA THR A 84 -4.80 15.56 -3.49
C THR A 84 -5.66 15.40 -2.25
N GLU A 85 -6.97 15.41 -2.41
CA GLU A 85 -7.90 15.04 -1.35
C GLU A 85 -7.89 13.51 -1.19
N VAL A 86 -7.70 13.06 0.04
CA VAL A 86 -7.70 11.63 0.37
C VAL A 86 -9.07 11.26 0.92
N ALA A 87 -9.81 10.48 0.14
CA ALA A 87 -11.12 9.96 0.50
C ALA A 87 -11.21 8.53 -0.04
N VAL A 88 -10.64 7.59 0.71
CA VAL A 88 -10.41 6.22 0.25
C VAL A 88 -10.74 5.19 1.32
N ALA A 89 -11.40 4.11 0.90
CA ALA A 89 -11.49 2.87 1.65
C ALA A 89 -10.53 1.86 1.03
N VAL A 90 -9.61 1.34 1.84
CA VAL A 90 -8.62 0.35 1.41
C VAL A 90 -9.00 -1.00 1.98
N VAL A 91 -9.27 -1.95 1.10
CA VAL A 91 -9.64 -3.32 1.49
C VAL A 91 -8.46 -4.23 1.21
N LEU A 92 -7.81 -4.73 2.26
CA LEU A 92 -6.77 -5.76 2.13
C LEU A 92 -7.44 -7.09 1.78
N ARG A 93 -7.10 -7.63 0.61
CA ARG A 93 -7.72 -8.81 -0.02
C ARG A 93 -6.89 -10.09 0.08
N SER A 94 -5.60 -9.99 0.34
CA SER A 94 -4.77 -11.14 0.71
C SER A 94 -3.37 -10.69 1.04
N ILE A 95 -2.70 -11.52 1.84
CA ILE A 95 -1.28 -11.43 2.12
C ILE A 95 -0.62 -12.76 1.80
N LYS A 96 0.66 -12.68 1.40
CA LYS A 96 1.55 -13.84 1.33
C LYS A 96 2.79 -13.53 2.14
N VAL A 97 3.10 -14.46 3.05
CA VAL A 97 4.25 -14.36 3.96
C VAL A 97 5.34 -15.34 3.58
N HIS A 98 6.53 -15.08 4.11
CA HIS A 98 7.63 -16.03 4.22
C HIS A 98 7.90 -16.25 5.72
N GLU A 99 8.05 -17.50 6.15
CA GLU A 99 8.15 -17.88 7.56
C GLU A 99 9.22 -17.09 8.34
N VAL A 100 10.37 -16.83 7.71
CA VAL A 100 11.52 -16.20 8.38
C VAL A 100 11.67 -14.72 8.04
N ASP A 101 11.21 -14.30 6.86
CA ASP A 101 11.52 -12.97 6.31
C ASP A 101 10.33 -12.01 6.32
N SER A 102 9.14 -12.48 6.70
CA SER A 102 7.98 -11.61 6.89
C SER A 102 7.93 -11.08 8.32
N HIS A 103 7.77 -9.77 8.43
CA HIS A 103 7.72 -9.07 9.70
C HIS A 103 6.95 -7.75 9.54
N PRO A 104 6.46 -7.11 10.62
CA PRO A 104 5.63 -5.91 10.54
C PRO A 104 6.25 -4.78 9.71
N LEU A 105 7.56 -4.51 9.84
CA LEU A 105 8.22 -3.47 9.05
C LEU A 105 8.17 -3.75 7.53
N ALA A 106 8.26 -5.00 7.09
CA ALA A 106 8.11 -5.36 5.66
C ALA A 106 6.69 -5.06 5.16
N PHE A 107 5.67 -5.36 5.97
CA PHE A 107 4.27 -5.08 5.65
C PHE A 107 3.94 -3.60 5.64
N ARG A 108 4.52 -2.81 6.57
CA ARG A 108 4.45 -1.34 6.51
C ARG A 108 5.03 -0.79 5.21
N HIS A 109 6.16 -1.32 4.76
CA HIS A 109 6.72 -0.94 3.45
C HIS A 109 5.82 -1.38 2.28
N ALA A 110 5.22 -2.57 2.34
CA ALA A 110 4.25 -3.02 1.35
C ALA A 110 3.01 -2.12 1.29
N GLY A 111 2.51 -1.61 2.43
CA GLY A 111 1.41 -0.63 2.48
C GLY A 111 1.73 0.65 1.73
N ARG A 112 2.93 1.21 1.94
CA ARG A 112 3.41 2.38 1.18
C ARG A 112 3.52 2.08 -0.32
N LEU A 113 4.03 0.91 -0.68
CA LEU A 113 4.13 0.50 -2.08
C LEU A 113 2.75 0.30 -2.74
N ALA A 114 1.77 -0.23 -2.01
CA ALA A 114 0.40 -0.40 -2.52
C ALA A 114 -0.21 0.96 -2.92
N VAL A 115 -0.06 1.98 -2.07
CA VAL A 115 -0.51 3.35 -2.38
C VAL A 115 0.20 3.89 -3.62
N ARG A 116 1.52 3.75 -3.71
CA ARG A 116 2.29 4.19 -4.90
C ARG A 116 1.82 3.51 -6.17
N ASN A 117 1.59 2.19 -6.12
CA ASN A 117 1.13 1.43 -7.26
C ASN A 117 -0.29 1.85 -7.68
N ALA A 118 -1.18 2.09 -6.70
CA ALA A 118 -2.53 2.60 -6.95
C ALA A 118 -2.52 4.01 -7.57
N LEU A 119 -1.64 4.90 -7.11
CA LEU A 119 -1.47 6.24 -7.71
C LEU A 119 -0.98 6.15 -9.16
N ILE A 120 -0.04 5.24 -9.45
CA ILE A 120 0.44 4.99 -10.81
C ILE A 120 -0.68 4.44 -11.69
N GLU A 121 -1.50 3.53 -11.18
CA GLU A 121 -2.66 3.00 -11.91
C GLU A 121 -3.73 4.07 -12.16
N ALA A 122 -3.97 4.96 -11.20
CA ALA A 122 -4.98 6.01 -11.28
C ALA A 122 -4.57 7.16 -12.21
N TYR A 123 -3.32 7.60 -12.12
CA TYR A 123 -2.86 8.86 -12.72
C TYR A 123 -1.65 8.73 -13.64
N GLY A 124 -1.10 7.53 -13.80
CA GLY A 124 0.15 7.29 -14.51
C GLY A 124 1.40 7.51 -13.64
N PRO A 125 2.58 7.14 -14.15
CA PRO A 125 3.83 7.30 -13.42
C PRO A 125 4.16 8.78 -13.18
N PRO A 126 4.84 9.13 -12.08
CA PRO A 126 5.28 10.50 -11.86
C PRO A 126 6.18 10.97 -13.02
N PRO A 127 6.17 12.27 -13.36
CA PRO A 127 7.03 12.82 -14.40
C PRO A 127 8.49 12.47 -14.10
N ARG A 128 9.20 11.89 -15.07
CA ARG A 128 10.63 11.61 -14.90
C ARG A 128 11.38 12.95 -14.71
N PRO A 129 12.29 13.06 -13.73
CA PRO A 129 13.15 14.23 -13.65
C PRO A 129 13.90 14.37 -14.97
N ARG A 130 13.84 15.56 -15.58
CA ARG A 130 14.60 15.86 -16.81
C ARG A 130 16.07 15.66 -16.47
N ARG A 131 16.69 14.61 -17.03
CA ARG A 131 18.14 14.47 -16.99
C ARG A 131 18.70 15.65 -17.77
N HIS A 132 19.20 16.66 -17.07
CA HIS A 132 20.09 17.63 -17.69
C HIS A 132 21.31 16.83 -18.18
N ARG A 133 21.45 16.70 -19.50
CA ARG A 133 22.74 16.32 -20.08
C ARG A 133 23.68 17.48 -19.79
N ALA A 134 24.68 17.21 -18.94
CA ALA A 134 25.88 18.03 -18.87
C ALA A 134 26.71 17.83 -20.15
#